data_AF-A0A6I1NUL6-F1
#
_entry.id   AF-A0A6I1NUL6-F1
#
_cell.length_a   1.000
_cell.length_b   1.000
_cell.length_c   1.000
_cell.angle_alpha   90.00
_cell.angle_beta   90.00
_cell.angle_gamma   90.00
#
_symmetry.space_group_name_H-M   'P 1'
#
loop_
_entity.id
_entity.type
_entity.pdbx_description
1 polymer ?
#
loop_
_entity_poly.entity_id
_entity_poly.type
_entity_poly.pdbx_seq_one_letter_code
_entity_poly.pdbx_strand_id
1 'polypeptide(L)'
;NAVKAIQQGDYKTPLPIVDDTELGALSQHINNLAQALEQASREQHQAMAQLIQTREEAEKANNAKSDFLAMMSHELRTPMNGVLGMLQLLETTDMTEEQVEYAALASESTEHLLKVINDILDFSRIERSELELEHIPFNLADLISACAQSFQHSAVQRGLDLQLQIPDDMRGLQVQGDPTRIRQILVNLVGNALKFTER
;
A
#
# COMPACT_ATOMS: atom_id res chain seq x y z
N ASN A 1 -6.57 20.96 -52.15
CA ASN A 1 -5.11 21.18 -52.02
C ASN A 1 -4.53 20.18 -51.03
N ALA A 2 -3.78 19.19 -51.51
CA ALA A 2 -3.15 18.15 -50.68
C ALA A 2 -2.30 18.74 -49.52
N VAL A 3 -1.65 19.88 -49.74
CA VAL A 3 -0.91 20.62 -48.68
C VAL A 3 -1.80 21.03 -47.51
N LYS A 4 -3.05 21.48 -47.76
CA LYS A 4 -4.00 21.83 -46.69
C LYS A 4 -4.48 20.60 -45.93
N ALA A 5 -4.62 19.46 -46.60
CA ALA A 5 -5.00 18.19 -45.98
C ALA A 5 -3.91 17.71 -45.01
N ILE A 6 -2.64 17.74 -45.45
CA ILE A 6 -1.49 17.38 -44.61
C ILE A 6 -1.37 18.31 -43.39
N GLN A 7 -1.57 19.62 -43.56
CA GLN A 7 -1.61 20.58 -42.44
C GLN A 7 -2.74 20.34 -41.44
N GLN A 8 -3.81 19.66 -41.86
CA GLN A 8 -4.94 19.27 -41.02
C GLN A 8 -4.80 17.85 -40.45
N GLY A 9 -3.65 17.20 -40.65
CA GLY A 9 -3.36 15.84 -40.17
C GLY A 9 -3.87 14.72 -41.09
N ASP A 10 -4.36 15.05 -42.29
CA ASP A 10 -4.72 14.06 -43.32
C ASP A 10 -3.53 13.80 -44.25
N TYR A 11 -2.82 12.72 -43.95
CA TYR A 11 -1.64 12.26 -44.69
C TYR A 11 -1.97 11.34 -45.89
N LYS A 12 -3.25 11.05 -46.15
CA LYS A 12 -3.67 10.06 -47.16
C LYS A 12 -3.78 10.62 -48.57
N THR A 13 -3.77 11.94 -48.71
CA THR A 13 -3.90 12.61 -50.00
C THR A 13 -2.51 12.94 -50.56
N PRO A 14 -1.98 12.18 -51.54
CA PRO A 14 -0.67 12.45 -52.09
C PRO A 14 -0.69 13.74 -52.93
N LEU A 15 0.44 14.45 -52.92
CA LEU A 15 0.72 15.51 -53.88
C LEU A 15 0.93 14.90 -55.28
N PRO A 16 0.34 15.48 -56.33
CA PRO A 16 0.58 15.03 -57.70
C PRO A 16 2.03 15.30 -58.09
N ILE A 17 2.68 14.32 -58.71
CA ILE A 17 4.03 14.45 -59.27
C ILE A 17 3.87 14.90 -60.72
N VAL A 18 4.24 16.14 -61.02
CA VAL A 18 3.92 16.81 -62.29
C VAL A 18 4.99 16.54 -63.37
N ASP A 19 6.25 16.31 -62.98
CA ASP A 19 7.38 16.06 -63.87
C ASP A 19 8.60 15.50 -63.09
N ASP A 20 9.70 15.20 -63.79
CA ASP A 20 10.98 14.72 -63.21
C ASP A 20 11.92 15.89 -62.81
N THR A 21 11.36 17.09 -62.61
CA THR A 21 12.12 18.28 -62.20
C THR A 21 12.25 18.36 -60.68
N GLU A 22 12.95 19.37 -60.18
CA GLU A 22 13.12 19.64 -58.74
C GLU A 22 11.77 19.71 -57.98
N LEU A 23 10.70 20.18 -58.63
CA LEU A 23 9.34 20.23 -58.07
C LEU A 23 8.68 18.85 -57.95
N GLY A 24 8.94 17.96 -58.90
CA GLY A 24 8.54 16.54 -58.83
C GLY A 24 9.24 15.81 -57.69
N ALA A 25 10.56 15.99 -57.59
CA ALA A 25 11.37 15.40 -56.51
C ALA A 25 10.92 15.88 -55.11
N LEU A 26 10.58 17.17 -54.96
CA LEU A 26 10.03 17.70 -53.72
C LEU A 26 8.66 17.08 -53.38
N SER A 27 7.78 16.94 -54.37
CA SER A 27 6.47 16.32 -54.18
C SER A 27 6.59 14.86 -53.74
N GLN A 28 7.56 14.13 -54.32
CA GLN A 28 7.90 12.76 -53.91
C GLN A 28 8.37 12.71 -52.45
N HIS A 29 9.24 13.64 -52.04
CA HIS A 29 9.77 13.68 -50.67
C HIS A 29 8.70 14.00 -49.64
N ILE A 30 7.78 14.94 -49.95
CA ILE A 30 6.64 15.27 -49.09
C ILE A 30 5.69 14.08 -48.96
N ASN A 31 5.43 13.35 -50.05
CA ASN A 31 4.60 12.14 -50.01
C ASN A 31 5.23 11.05 -49.12
N ASN A 32 6.55 10.83 -49.22
CA ASN A 32 7.27 9.89 -48.36
C ASN A 32 7.20 10.30 -46.89
N LEU A 33 7.35 11.59 -46.59
CA LEU A 33 7.25 12.11 -45.21
C LEU A 33 5.83 12.00 -44.66
N ALA A 34 4.80 12.30 -45.48
CA ALA A 34 3.41 12.12 -45.10
C ALA A 34 3.10 10.65 -44.77
N GLN A 35 3.60 9.71 -45.59
CA GLN A 35 3.47 8.28 -45.33
C GLN A 35 4.18 7.85 -44.05
N ALA A 36 5.40 8.34 -43.80
CA ALA A 36 6.14 8.05 -42.57
C ALA A 36 5.43 8.61 -41.31
N LEU A 37 4.87 9.82 -41.40
CA LEU A 37 4.07 10.42 -40.32
C LEU A 37 2.77 9.65 -40.07
N GLU A 38 2.11 9.17 -41.12
CA GLU A 38 0.92 8.33 -40.96
C GLU A 38 1.26 7.02 -40.26
N GLN A 39 2.37 6.38 -40.65
CA GLN A 39 2.84 5.15 -40.04
C GLN A 39 3.20 5.36 -38.56
N ALA A 40 3.99 6.40 -38.24
CA ALA A 40 4.36 6.74 -36.87
C ALA A 40 3.13 7.07 -36.01
N SER A 41 2.15 7.80 -36.56
CA SER A 41 0.90 8.09 -35.87
C SER A 41 0.11 6.80 -35.57
N ARG A 42 -0.01 5.89 -36.54
CA ARG A 42 -0.69 4.59 -36.33
C ARG A 42 0.01 3.76 -35.25
N GLU A 43 1.33 3.64 -35.30
CA GLU A 43 2.12 2.93 -34.31
C GLU A 43 1.96 3.54 -32.91
N GLN A 44 1.98 4.87 -32.81
CA GLN A 44 1.73 5.59 -31.56
C GLN A 44 0.33 5.29 -30.99
N HIS A 45 -0.71 5.34 -31.84
CA HIS A 45 -2.07 5.05 -31.40
C HIS A 45 -2.23 3.59 -30.94
N GLN A 46 -1.62 2.65 -31.66
CA GLN A 46 -1.62 1.23 -31.27
C GLN A 46 -0.88 1.01 -29.94
N ALA A 47 0.30 1.60 -29.77
CA ALA A 47 1.05 1.52 -28.53
C ALA A 47 0.28 2.14 -27.36
N MET A 48 -0.39 3.29 -27.58
CA MET A 48 -1.22 3.93 -26.56
C MET A 48 -2.42 3.06 -26.18
N ALA A 49 -3.12 2.49 -27.16
CA ALA A 49 -4.24 1.59 -26.90
C ALA A 49 -3.80 0.34 -26.11
N GLN A 50 -2.66 -0.25 -26.48
CA GLN A 50 -2.07 -1.38 -25.78
C GLN A 50 -1.68 -1.01 -24.33
N LEU A 51 -1.06 0.16 -24.12
CA LEU A 51 -0.71 0.65 -22.80
C LEU A 51 -1.95 0.84 -21.92
N ILE A 52 -3.02 1.43 -22.45
CA ILE A 52 -4.28 1.61 -21.73
C ILE A 52 -4.87 0.24 -21.35
N GLN A 53 -4.95 -0.69 -22.31
CA GLN A 53 -5.48 -2.02 -22.06
C GLN A 53 -4.69 -2.76 -20.97
N THR A 54 -3.35 -2.78 -21.08
CA THR A 54 -2.49 -3.43 -20.10
C THR A 54 -2.59 -2.76 -18.72
N ARG A 55 -2.77 -1.43 -18.67
CA ARG A 55 -3.02 -0.71 -17.41
C ARG A 55 -4.34 -1.13 -16.77
N GLU A 56 -5.43 -1.19 -17.54
CA GLU A 56 -6.75 -1.60 -17.05
C GLU A 56 -6.76 -3.06 -16.57
N GLU A 57 -6.06 -3.95 -17.27
CA GLU A 57 -5.90 -5.35 -16.86
C GLU A 57 -5.12 -5.45 -15.54
N ALA A 58 -4.05 -4.67 -15.38
CA ALA A 58 -3.28 -4.61 -14.14
C ALA A 58 -4.10 -4.03 -12.98
N GLU A 59 -4.88 -2.98 -13.20
CA GLU A 59 -5.78 -2.38 -12.20
C GLU A 59 -6.86 -3.39 -11.75
N LYS A 60 -7.49 -4.10 -12.70
CA LYS A 60 -8.47 -5.16 -12.38
C LYS A 60 -7.86 -6.28 -11.56
N ALA A 61 -6.66 -6.74 -11.92
CA ALA A 61 -5.95 -7.77 -11.17
C ALA A 61 -5.62 -7.30 -9.74
N ASN A 62 -5.19 -6.05 -9.57
CA ASN A 62 -4.88 -5.49 -8.25
C ASN A 62 -6.12 -5.34 -7.36
N ASN A 63 -7.24 -4.92 -7.95
CA ASN A 63 -8.52 -4.83 -7.25
C ASN A 63 -9.01 -6.23 -6.81
N ALA A 64 -8.98 -7.21 -7.71
CA ALA A 64 -9.37 -8.59 -7.39
C ALA A 64 -8.48 -9.21 -6.30
N LYS A 65 -7.16 -8.98 -6.34
CA LYS A 65 -6.22 -9.39 -5.28
C LYS A 65 -6.62 -8.79 -3.93
N SER A 66 -6.95 -7.51 -3.90
CA SER A 66 -7.29 -6.80 -2.67
C SER A 66 -8.62 -7.27 -2.09
N ASP A 67 -9.64 -7.45 -2.93
CA ASP A 67 -10.95 -7.95 -2.50
C ASP A 67 -10.83 -9.38 -1.96
N PHE A 68 -10.00 -10.22 -2.58
CA PHE A 68 -9.68 -11.55 -2.08
C PHE A 68 -9.01 -11.50 -0.71
N LEU A 69 -8.01 -10.64 -0.51
CA LEU A 69 -7.34 -10.48 0.79
C LEU A 69 -8.30 -9.98 1.87
N ALA A 70 -9.15 -9.00 1.55
CA ALA A 70 -10.19 -8.47 2.43
C ALA A 70 -11.15 -9.57 2.92
N MET A 71 -11.66 -10.38 1.97
CA MET A 71 -12.53 -11.51 2.27
C MET A 71 -11.80 -12.54 3.15
N MET A 72 -10.60 -12.96 2.76
CA MET A 72 -9.83 -13.96 3.50
C MET A 72 -9.52 -13.52 4.92
N SER A 73 -9.17 -12.24 5.12
CA SER A 73 -8.94 -11.73 6.47
C SER A 73 -10.20 -11.79 7.34
N HIS A 74 -11.37 -11.45 6.80
CA HIS A 74 -12.61 -11.58 7.56
C HIS A 74 -12.91 -13.03 7.97
N GLU A 75 -12.73 -13.96 7.02
CA GLU A 75 -12.93 -15.40 7.21
C GLU A 75 -11.89 -16.03 8.14
N LEU A 76 -10.68 -15.47 8.25
CA LEU A 76 -9.66 -15.91 9.19
C LEU A 76 -9.79 -15.25 10.57
N ARG A 77 -10.16 -13.97 10.62
CA ARG A 77 -10.31 -13.22 11.88
C ARG A 77 -11.39 -13.81 12.78
N THR A 78 -12.52 -14.23 12.18
CA THR A 78 -13.65 -14.77 12.93
C THR A 78 -13.29 -16.04 13.73
N PRO A 79 -12.72 -17.11 13.13
CA PRO A 79 -12.30 -18.28 13.89
C PRO A 79 -11.15 -17.97 14.85
N MET A 80 -10.21 -17.08 14.49
CA MET A 80 -9.10 -16.72 15.39
C MET A 80 -9.57 -15.97 16.64
N ASN A 81 -10.51 -15.03 16.52
CA ASN A 81 -11.14 -14.38 17.66
C ASN A 81 -11.93 -15.39 18.52
N GLY A 82 -12.53 -16.40 17.89
CA GLY A 82 -13.16 -17.52 18.59
C GLY A 82 -12.15 -18.32 19.43
N VAL A 83 -11.00 -18.69 18.85
CA VAL A 83 -9.91 -19.38 19.56
C VAL A 83 -9.39 -18.53 20.71
N LEU A 84 -9.13 -17.23 20.47
CA LEU A 84 -8.67 -16.31 21.52
C LEU A 84 -9.68 -16.21 22.67
N GLY A 85 -10.98 -16.09 22.35
CA GLY A 85 -12.04 -16.06 23.35
C GLY A 85 -12.12 -17.36 24.17
N MET A 86 -11.90 -18.51 23.53
CA MET A 86 -11.85 -19.80 24.24
C MET A 86 -10.62 -19.91 25.15
N LEU A 87 -9.47 -19.40 24.72
CA LEU A 87 -8.26 -19.35 25.54
C LEU A 87 -8.44 -18.42 26.74
N GLN A 88 -9.04 -17.24 26.54
CA GLN A 88 -9.38 -16.31 27.62
C GLN A 88 -10.38 -16.90 28.62
N LEU A 89 -11.35 -17.70 28.15
CA LEU A 89 -12.24 -18.44 29.06
C LEU A 89 -11.49 -19.54 29.81
N LEU A 90 -10.57 -20.25 29.15
CA LEU A 90 -9.74 -21.28 29.76
C LEU A 90 -8.87 -20.70 30.89
N GLU A 91 -8.33 -19.49 30.70
CA GLU A 91 -7.60 -18.73 31.73
C GLU A 91 -8.41 -18.43 33.00
N THR A 92 -9.75 -18.49 32.94
CA THR A 92 -10.62 -18.33 34.11
C THR A 92 -10.92 -19.64 34.86
N THR A 93 -10.38 -20.77 34.41
CA THR A 93 -10.59 -22.09 35.00
C THR A 93 -9.39 -22.57 35.81
N ASP A 94 -9.59 -23.56 36.68
CA ASP A 94 -8.49 -24.21 37.39
C ASP A 94 -7.60 -24.99 36.40
N MET A 95 -6.34 -24.57 36.29
CA MET A 95 -5.35 -25.16 35.40
C MET A 95 -4.10 -25.58 36.18
N THR A 96 -3.42 -26.63 35.71
CA THR A 96 -2.07 -26.95 36.17
C THR A 96 -1.06 -25.93 35.63
N GLU A 97 0.13 -25.84 36.24
CA GLU A 97 1.20 -24.95 35.75
C GLU A 97 1.54 -25.19 34.27
N GLU A 98 1.59 -26.46 33.85
CA GLU A 98 1.86 -26.83 32.45
C GLU A 98 0.74 -26.37 31.49
N GLN A 99 -0.52 -26.43 31.93
CA GLN A 99 -1.67 -25.95 31.15
C GLN A 99 -1.68 -24.43 31.01
N VAL A 100 -1.27 -23.70 32.05
CA VAL A 100 -1.10 -22.24 32.00
C VAL A 100 -0.06 -21.86 30.94
N GLU A 101 1.08 -22.57 30.91
CA GLU A 101 2.14 -22.30 29.93
C GLU A 101 1.67 -22.59 28.49
N TYR A 102 0.95 -23.69 28.27
CA TYR A 102 0.37 -24.00 26.96
C TYR A 102 -0.69 -22.99 26.51
N ALA A 103 -1.58 -22.57 27.42
CA ALA A 103 -2.60 -21.57 27.14
C ALA A 103 -1.96 -20.22 26.76
N ALA A 104 -0.95 -19.78 27.51
CA ALA A 104 -0.22 -18.54 27.24
C ALA A 104 0.45 -18.57 25.86
N LEU A 105 1.13 -19.67 25.51
CA LEU A 105 1.78 -19.83 24.19
C LEU A 105 0.75 -19.82 23.04
N ALA A 106 -0.41 -20.46 23.24
CA ALA A 106 -1.48 -20.47 22.25
C ALA A 106 -2.13 -19.09 22.07
N SER A 107 -2.32 -18.33 23.16
CA SER A 107 -2.82 -16.95 23.14
C SER A 107 -1.86 -16.03 22.38
N GLU A 108 -0.57 -16.07 22.72
CA GLU A 108 0.46 -15.27 22.03
C GLU A 108 0.51 -15.59 20.53
N SER A 109 0.45 -16.87 20.16
CA SER A 109 0.45 -17.31 18.76
C SER A 109 -0.79 -16.82 18.00
N THR A 110 -1.95 -16.83 18.66
CA THR A 110 -3.23 -16.37 18.10
C THR A 110 -3.22 -14.86 17.87
N GLU A 111 -2.77 -14.09 18.86
CA GLU A 111 -2.62 -12.63 18.75
C GLU A 111 -1.61 -12.24 17.66
N HIS A 112 -0.49 -12.98 17.57
CA HIS A 112 0.49 -12.78 16.51
C HIS A 112 -0.10 -13.01 15.12
N LEU A 113 -0.86 -14.10 14.93
CA LEU A 113 -1.49 -14.39 13.64
C LEU A 113 -2.53 -13.33 13.26
N LEU A 114 -3.35 -12.87 14.22
CA LEU A 114 -4.29 -11.77 14.00
C LEU A 114 -3.57 -10.49 13.57
N LYS A 115 -2.44 -10.18 14.20
CA LYS A 115 -1.60 -9.04 13.81
C LYS A 115 -1.09 -9.18 12.37
N VAL A 116 -0.52 -10.33 12.01
CA VAL A 116 -0.04 -10.59 10.64
C VAL A 116 -1.16 -10.45 9.61
N ILE A 117 -2.35 -10.97 9.90
CA ILE A 117 -3.51 -10.84 9.02
C ILE A 117 -3.90 -9.37 8.83
N ASN A 118 -3.93 -8.59 9.91
CA ASN A 118 -4.24 -7.16 9.85
C ASN A 118 -3.18 -6.38 9.06
N ASP A 119 -1.90 -6.69 9.25
CA ASP A 119 -0.79 -6.04 8.53
C ASP A 119 -0.86 -6.31 7.01
N ILE A 120 -1.25 -7.54 6.60
CA ILE A 120 -1.48 -7.88 5.18
C ILE A 120 -2.64 -7.08 4.59
N LEU A 121 -3.73 -6.88 5.35
CA LEU A 121 -4.85 -6.06 4.91
C LEU A 121 -4.48 -4.59 4.76
N ASP A 122 -3.80 -4.02 5.77
CA ASP A 122 -3.37 -2.63 5.73
C ASP A 122 -2.45 -2.40 4.52
N PHE A 123 -1.53 -3.32 4.25
CA PHE A 123 -0.69 -3.28 3.04
C PHE A 123 -1.52 -3.28 1.75
N SER A 124 -2.53 -4.15 1.65
CA SER A 124 -3.41 -4.22 0.49
C SER A 124 -4.20 -2.92 0.26
N ARG A 125 -4.61 -2.22 1.32
CA ARG A 125 -5.30 -0.92 1.22
C ARG A 125 -4.36 0.19 0.75
N ILE A 126 -3.11 0.17 1.21
CA ILE A 126 -2.07 1.11 0.77
C ILE A 126 -1.79 0.96 -0.73
N GLU A 127 -1.68 -0.28 -1.24
CA GLU A 127 -1.43 -0.54 -2.66
C GLU A 127 -2.51 0.04 -3.59
N ARG A 128 -3.75 0.23 -3.10
CA ARG A 128 -4.87 0.82 -3.88
C ARG A 128 -5.04 2.33 -3.68
N SER A 129 -4.17 2.99 -2.90
CA SER A 129 -4.37 4.39 -2.47
C SER A 129 -5.72 4.64 -1.77
N GLU A 130 -6.34 3.60 -1.21
CA GLU A 130 -7.63 3.68 -0.50
C GLU A 130 -7.46 3.88 1.00
N LEU A 131 -6.22 3.94 1.49
CA LEU A 131 -5.95 4.26 2.88
C LEU A 131 -6.20 5.76 3.09
N GLU A 132 -7.41 6.10 3.52
CA GLU A 132 -7.72 7.43 4.02
C GLU A 132 -7.11 7.58 5.42
N LEU A 133 -6.21 8.55 5.56
CA LEU A 133 -5.67 8.93 6.87
C LEU A 133 -6.66 9.84 7.57
N GLU A 134 -6.90 9.57 8.85
CA GLU A 134 -7.61 10.52 9.68
C GLU A 134 -6.76 11.78 9.89
N HIS A 135 -7.42 12.93 10.03
CA HIS A 135 -6.77 14.21 10.29
C HIS A 135 -7.42 14.88 11.50
N ILE A 136 -7.19 14.31 12.67
CA ILE A 136 -7.77 14.77 13.94
C ILE A 136 -6.71 15.40 14.84
N PRO A 137 -7.07 16.39 15.67
CA PRO A 137 -6.15 16.92 16.68
C PRO A 137 -5.93 15.90 17.80
N PHE A 138 -4.66 15.67 18.16
CA PHE A 138 -4.31 14.84 19.32
C PHE A 138 -3.00 15.30 19.96
N ASN A 139 -2.79 14.93 21.23
CA ASN A 139 -1.53 15.15 21.93
C ASN A 139 -0.54 14.03 21.61
N LEU A 140 0.58 14.38 20.98
CA LEU A 140 1.60 13.41 20.59
C LEU A 140 2.31 12.79 21.79
N ALA A 141 2.56 13.56 22.85
CA ALA A 141 3.22 13.06 24.06
C ALA A 141 2.36 12.02 24.79
N ASP A 142 1.05 12.25 24.86
CA ASP A 142 0.11 11.29 25.45
C ASP A 142 0.07 9.98 24.66
N LEU A 143 0.08 10.07 23.32
CA LEU A 143 0.12 8.91 22.44
C LEU A 143 1.39 8.07 22.65
N ILE A 144 2.56 8.72 22.66
CA ILE A 144 3.86 8.05 22.88
C ILE A 144 3.90 7.43 24.28
N SER A 145 3.44 8.15 25.30
CA SER A 145 3.41 7.67 26.69
C SER A 145 2.54 6.43 26.84
N ALA A 146 1.32 6.46 26.28
CA ALA A 146 0.42 5.31 26.30
C ALA A 146 0.98 4.10 25.54
N CYS A 147 1.79 4.34 24.50
CA CYS A 147 2.50 3.28 23.77
C CYS A 147 3.62 2.66 24.63
N ALA A 148 4.50 3.48 25.21
CA ALA A 148 5.58 2.98 26.06
C ALA A 148 5.03 2.21 27.26
N GLN A 149 3.94 2.71 27.87
CA GLN A 149 3.31 2.06 29.01
C GLN A 149 2.76 0.66 28.69
N SER A 150 2.22 0.43 27.49
CA SER A 150 1.75 -0.91 27.09
C SER A 150 2.87 -1.94 26.98
N PHE A 151 4.11 -1.51 26.82
CA PHE A 151 5.28 -2.38 26.70
C PHE A 151 6.05 -2.56 28.01
N GLN A 152 5.73 -1.80 29.07
CA GLN A 152 6.51 -1.87 30.32
C GLN A 152 6.50 -3.24 30.96
N HIS A 153 5.35 -3.91 30.99
CA HIS A 153 5.27 -5.24 31.56
C HIS A 153 6.13 -6.25 30.77
N SER A 154 6.08 -6.19 29.44
CA SER A 154 6.88 -7.05 28.56
C SER A 154 8.38 -6.79 28.69
N ALA A 155 8.79 -5.53 28.84
CA ALA A 155 10.18 -5.16 29.11
C ALA A 155 10.69 -5.76 30.43
N VAL A 156 9.92 -5.59 31.51
CA VAL A 156 10.24 -6.16 32.84
C VAL A 156 10.33 -7.67 32.80
N GLN A 157 9.41 -8.37 32.14
CA GLN A 157 9.45 -9.82 31.99
C GLN A 157 10.72 -10.31 31.29
N ARG A 158 11.27 -9.51 30.37
CA ARG A 158 12.52 -9.79 29.67
C ARG A 158 13.76 -9.27 30.38
N GLY A 159 13.60 -8.64 31.55
CA GLY A 159 14.70 -8.04 32.31
C GLY A 159 15.31 -6.80 31.65
N LEU A 160 14.57 -6.13 30.77
CA LEU A 160 14.99 -4.93 30.04
C LEU A 160 14.48 -3.66 30.74
N ASP A 161 15.29 -2.60 30.75
CA ASP A 161 14.88 -1.28 31.23
C ASP A 161 14.36 -0.41 30.06
N LEU A 162 13.04 -0.18 30.02
CA LEU A 162 12.41 0.67 29.02
C LEU A 162 12.19 2.07 29.60
N GLN A 163 13.01 3.03 29.17
CA GLN A 163 12.88 4.43 29.60
C GLN A 163 12.28 5.31 28.50
N LEU A 164 11.26 6.09 28.86
CA LEU A 164 10.68 7.11 27.99
C LEU A 164 11.12 8.50 28.44
N GLN A 165 11.74 9.25 27.53
CA GLN A 165 12.12 10.65 27.76
C GLN A 165 11.36 11.53 26.76
N ILE A 166 10.42 12.32 27.27
CA ILE A 166 9.69 13.33 26.51
C ILE A 166 10.11 14.72 27.01
N PRO A 167 10.73 15.55 26.16
CA PRO A 167 11.03 16.95 26.47
C PRO A 167 9.80 17.74 26.94
N ASP A 168 9.96 18.66 27.89
CA ASP A 168 8.85 19.41 28.49
C ASP A 168 8.08 20.27 27.46
N ASP A 169 8.77 20.79 26.45
CA ASP A 169 8.19 21.54 25.33
C ASP A 169 7.27 20.69 24.44
N MET A 170 7.41 19.36 24.47
CA MET A 170 6.55 18.44 23.73
C MET A 170 5.28 18.01 24.48
N ARG A 171 5.20 18.19 25.81
CA ARG A 171 4.08 17.65 26.62
C ARG A 171 2.71 18.26 26.30
N GLY A 172 2.68 19.46 25.74
CA GLY A 172 1.45 20.14 25.27
C GLY A 172 1.29 20.15 23.76
N LEU A 173 2.16 19.46 23.00
CA LEU A 173 2.18 19.54 21.55
C LEU A 173 0.94 18.86 20.95
N GLN A 174 0.01 19.69 20.50
CA GLN A 174 -1.13 19.26 19.69
C GLN A 174 -0.70 19.17 18.23
N VAL A 175 -0.85 18.00 17.64
CA VAL A 175 -0.60 17.75 16.22
C VAL A 175 -1.90 17.35 15.53
N GLN A 176 -1.94 17.47 14.21
CA GLN A 176 -3.04 16.93 13.42
C GLN A 176 -2.56 15.73 12.60
N GLY A 177 -3.33 14.66 12.61
CA GLY A 177 -3.03 13.46 11.86
C GLY A 177 -3.83 12.26 12.35
N ASP A 178 -3.32 11.06 12.08
CA ASP A 178 -3.94 9.79 12.42
C ASP A 178 -3.21 9.15 13.62
N PRO A 179 -3.74 9.27 14.85
CA PRO A 179 -3.10 8.71 16.03
C PRO A 179 -3.07 7.17 16.02
N THR A 180 -4.02 6.52 15.33
CA THR A 180 -4.09 5.06 15.23
C THR A 180 -2.92 4.53 14.42
N ARG A 181 -2.63 5.16 13.29
CA ARG A 181 -1.49 4.79 12.43
C ARG A 181 -0.16 5.09 13.07
N ILE A 182 -0.03 6.24 13.73
CA ILE A 182 1.19 6.58 14.46
C ILE A 182 1.41 5.60 15.62
N ARG A 183 0.36 5.23 16.36
CA ARG A 183 0.44 4.17 17.38
C ARG A 183 0.96 2.87 16.79
N GLN A 184 0.44 2.44 15.64
CA GLN A 184 0.87 1.20 14.98
C GLN A 184 2.36 1.21 14.63
N ILE A 185 2.87 2.34 14.12
CA ILE A 185 4.31 2.55 13.88
C ILE A 185 5.09 2.40 15.19
N LEU A 186 4.69 3.12 16.24
CA LEU A 186 5.37 3.09 17.53
C LEU A 186 5.37 1.68 18.16
N VAL A 187 4.24 0.98 18.12
CA VAL A 187 4.11 -0.40 18.61
C VAL A 187 5.07 -1.34 17.88
N ASN A 188 5.20 -1.20 16.56
CA ASN A 188 6.11 -2.02 15.78
C ASN A 188 7.58 -1.70 16.08
N LEU A 189 7.93 -0.42 16.21
CA LEU A 189 9.29 -0.02 16.55
C LEU A 189 9.70 -0.46 17.95
N VAL A 190 8.87 -0.21 18.96
CA VAL A 190 9.15 -0.60 20.36
C VAL A 190 9.13 -2.12 20.50
N GLY A 191 8.19 -2.81 19.86
CA GLY A 191 8.15 -4.27 19.83
C GLY A 191 9.40 -4.87 19.21
N ASN A 192 9.90 -4.31 18.11
CA ASN A 192 11.17 -4.72 17.51
C ASN A 192 12.36 -4.41 18.42
N ALA A 193 12.39 -3.23 19.04
CA ALA A 193 13.45 -2.85 19.96
C ALA A 193 13.55 -3.84 21.13
N LEU A 194 12.42 -4.19 21.75
CA LEU A 194 12.40 -5.23 22.79
C LEU A 194 12.84 -6.58 22.22
N LYS A 195 12.31 -7.01 21.06
CA LYS A 195 12.66 -8.28 20.42
C LYS A 195 14.18 -8.47 20.27
N PHE A 196 14.86 -7.46 19.75
CA PHE A 196 16.27 -7.53 19.36
C PHE A 196 17.25 -6.99 20.40
N THR A 197 16.78 -6.59 21.58
CA THR A 197 17.65 -6.19 22.69
C THR A 197 17.84 -7.39 23.63
N GLU A 198 19.09 -7.82 23.79
CA GLU A 198 19.46 -8.97 24.63
C GLU A 198 19.58 -8.61 26.12
N ARG A 199 19.85 -7.33 26.43
CA ARG A 199 19.96 -6.73 27.78
C ARG A 199 19.67 -5.24 27.76
#